data_AF-A0A179GVR7-F1
#
_entry.id   AF-A0A179GVR7-F1
#
_cell.length_a   1.000
_cell.length_b   1.000
_cell.length_c   1.000
_cell.angle_alpha   90.00
_cell.angle_beta   90.00
_cell.angle_gamma   90.00
#
_symmetry.space_group_name_H-M   'P 1'
#
loop_
_entity.id
_entity.type
_entity.pdbx_description
1 polymer ?
#
loop_
_entity_poly.entity_id
_entity_poly.type
_entity_poly.pdbx_seq_one_letter_code
_entity_poly.pdbx_strand_id
1 'polypeptide(L)'
;MASGTVFAKRDVPGPVSKAASNKLSNVFDARAVHFVVNYEKSSGNYIVDVDGNKYLDVHCPIAGLIVEPIQSEGGDNHASPAFFQGLRKLTKKYGIILIVDEVQTGFGATGKFWAHEHWSLKSPPDIVTFSKKAQTAGYYFGDQMLIPDKAYRQFNTWIGDPARVILSKAVIQEILDKKLVEQCARVGEILYTELEKLMSQYPDQIMNLRGKGQGTFIAFDTQDAATLALSMKQLGVNIGTCGVQTVRLRPMLSFDESYVPSLVAAFCMVFGDKSRRNQM
;
A
#
# COMPACT_ATOMS: atom_id res chain seq x y z
N MET A 1 4.36 22.97 31.97
CA MET A 1 5.83 22.89 32.04
C MET A 1 6.21 21.43 32.14
N ALA A 2 6.67 20.83 31.03
CA ALA A 2 7.25 19.49 31.05
C ALA A 2 8.76 19.67 31.24
N SER A 3 9.33 19.03 32.27
CA SER A 3 10.76 19.05 32.56
C SER A 3 11.53 18.37 31.42
N GLY A 4 12.06 19.17 30.49
CA GLY A 4 12.79 18.70 29.32
C GLY A 4 14.11 18.03 29.71
N THR A 5 14.31 16.84 29.16
CA THR A 5 15.52 16.03 29.22
C THR A 5 16.78 16.87 28.96
N VAL A 6 17.79 16.71 29.83
CA VAL A 6 19.09 17.38 29.70
C VAL A 6 19.85 16.81 28.50
N PHE A 7 20.10 17.63 27.47
CA PHE A 7 21.00 17.31 26.37
C PHE A 7 22.46 17.56 26.78
N ALA A 8 23.35 16.63 26.49
CA ALA A 8 24.78 16.80 26.75
C ALA A 8 25.35 17.99 25.94
N LYS A 9 26.01 18.94 26.62
CA LYS A 9 26.72 20.08 26.02
C LYS A 9 28.04 19.63 25.35
N ARG A 10 27.97 18.88 24.25
CA ARG A 10 29.12 18.62 23.37
C ARG A 10 28.94 19.37 22.06
N ASP A 11 30.03 19.65 21.36
CA ASP A 11 29.97 20.26 20.02
C ASP A 11 29.13 19.39 19.07
N VAL A 12 28.24 20.02 18.30
CA VAL A 12 27.38 19.40 17.29
C VAL A 12 27.55 20.14 15.94
N PRO A 13 27.99 19.46 14.86
CA PRO A 13 28.61 18.14 14.88
C PRO A 13 29.90 18.13 15.71
N GLY A 14 30.17 16.99 16.34
CA GLY A 14 31.40 16.80 17.11
C GLY A 14 32.64 16.69 16.21
N PRO A 15 33.84 16.73 16.81
CA PRO A 15 35.11 16.73 16.08
C PRO A 15 35.30 15.48 15.21
N VAL A 16 34.80 14.31 15.64
CA VAL A 16 34.88 13.06 14.88
C VAL A 16 33.95 13.12 13.67
N SER A 17 32.73 13.63 13.83
CA SER A 17 31.81 13.86 12.71
C SER A 17 32.38 14.83 11.69
N LYS A 18 33.00 15.94 12.13
CA LYS A 18 33.66 16.91 11.23
C LYS A 18 34.81 16.27 10.45
N ALA A 19 35.67 15.51 11.13
CA ALA A 19 36.79 14.83 10.49
C ALA A 19 36.32 13.76 9.48
N ALA A 20 35.28 13.00 9.85
CA ALA A 20 34.68 12.00 8.97
C ALA A 20 34.01 12.64 7.74
N SER A 21 33.29 13.76 7.92
CA SER A 21 32.71 14.52 6.82
C SER A 21 33.78 15.08 5.87
N ASN A 22 34.88 15.63 6.40
CA ASN A 22 36.00 16.12 5.59
C ASN A 22 36.67 15.01 4.79
N LYS A 23 36.81 13.81 5.38
CA LYS A 23 37.32 12.64 4.66
C LYS A 23 36.37 12.21 3.54
N LEU A 24 35.06 12.28 3.77
CA LEU A 24 34.03 11.98 2.78
C LEU A 24 34.06 12.97 1.61
N SER A 25 34.35 14.25 1.88
CA SER A 25 34.49 15.31 0.87
C SER A 25 35.54 15.02 -0.20
N ASN A 26 36.49 14.12 0.06
CA ASN A 26 37.52 13.73 -0.91
C ASN A 26 36.97 12.82 -2.02
N VAL A 27 35.81 12.20 -1.81
CA VAL A 27 35.22 11.20 -2.73
C VAL A 27 33.77 11.50 -3.09
N PHE A 28 33.03 12.27 -2.29
CA PHE A 28 31.66 12.69 -2.53
C PHE A 28 31.45 14.15 -2.12
N ASP A 29 30.44 14.81 -2.68
CA ASP A 29 30.02 16.13 -2.21
C ASP A 29 29.34 16.02 -0.83
N ALA A 30 30.10 16.25 0.23
CA ALA A 30 29.63 16.14 1.60
C ALA A 30 29.05 17.46 2.16
N ARG A 31 28.79 18.47 1.33
CA ARG A 31 28.25 19.77 1.80
C ARG A 31 26.88 19.65 2.48
N ALA A 32 26.11 18.61 2.15
CA ALA A 32 24.82 18.32 2.78
C ALA A 32 24.93 17.46 4.06
N VAL A 33 26.14 17.04 4.45
CA VAL A 33 26.35 16.18 5.63
C VAL A 33 26.42 17.05 6.89
N HIS A 34 25.42 16.93 7.76
CA HIS A 34 25.37 17.68 9.03
C HIS A 34 26.16 17.01 10.17
N PHE A 35 26.17 15.68 10.24
CA PHE A 35 26.95 14.85 11.16
C PHE A 35 27.07 13.44 10.58
N VAL A 36 27.99 12.62 11.09
CA VAL A 36 28.17 11.25 10.60
C VAL A 36 27.53 10.27 11.58
N VAL A 37 26.62 9.44 11.08
CA VAL A 37 25.75 8.58 11.90
C VAL A 37 26.48 7.30 12.32
N ASN A 38 26.32 6.91 13.58
CA ASN A 38 26.61 5.57 14.09
C ASN A 38 25.31 4.76 14.19
N TYR A 39 25.01 3.98 13.14
CA TYR A 39 23.78 3.21 13.07
C TYR A 39 23.71 2.06 14.09
N GLU A 40 24.85 1.47 14.48
CA GLU A 40 24.89 0.38 15.47
C GLU A 40 24.44 0.83 16.87
N LYS A 41 24.71 2.10 17.21
CA LYS A 41 24.31 2.70 18.49
C LYS A 41 22.96 3.43 18.42
N SER A 42 22.40 3.59 17.22
CA SER A 42 21.09 4.19 17.01
C SER A 42 19.99 3.15 17.29
N SER A 43 18.87 3.57 17.87
CA SER A 43 17.79 2.65 18.25
C SER A 43 16.45 3.37 18.35
N GLY A 44 15.40 2.82 17.75
CA GLY A 44 14.08 3.46 17.69
C GLY A 44 14.15 4.87 17.09
N ASN A 45 13.60 5.86 17.80
CA ASN A 45 13.61 7.28 17.42
C ASN A 45 14.86 8.03 17.93
N TYR A 46 15.95 7.31 18.22
CA TYR A 46 17.20 7.91 18.66
C TYR A 46 18.29 7.64 17.63
N ILE A 47 18.83 8.72 17.07
CA ILE A 47 20.01 8.66 16.22
C ILE A 47 21.24 9.04 17.04
N VAL A 48 22.33 8.31 16.85
CA VAL A 48 23.60 8.56 17.54
C VAL A 48 24.64 8.88 16.49
N ASP A 49 25.40 9.98 16.64
CA ASP A 49 26.53 10.26 15.77
C ASP A 49 27.79 9.50 16.18
N VAL A 50 28.84 9.57 15.36
CA VAL A 50 30.15 8.95 15.65
C VAL A 50 30.86 9.56 16.87
N ASP A 51 30.45 10.74 17.32
CA ASP A 51 30.93 11.38 18.56
C ASP A 51 30.18 10.87 19.81
N GLY A 52 29.17 10.01 19.63
CA GLY A 52 28.34 9.46 20.69
C GLY A 52 27.26 10.43 21.18
N ASN A 53 27.04 11.55 20.48
CA ASN A 53 25.91 12.43 20.76
C ASN A 53 24.63 11.70 20.39
N LYS A 54 23.75 11.53 21.38
CA LYS A 54 22.45 10.89 21.20
C LYS A 54 21.40 11.97 20.97
N TYR A 55 20.88 12.02 19.75
CA TYR A 55 19.79 12.88 19.36
C TYR A 55 18.50 12.10 19.62
N LEU A 56 17.69 12.59 20.55
CA LEU A 56 16.30 12.18 20.63
C LEU A 56 15.55 12.90 19.52
N ASP A 57 14.87 12.16 18.66
CA ASP A 57 14.02 12.75 17.63
C ASP A 57 12.71 13.29 18.25
N VAL A 58 12.83 14.31 19.11
CA VAL A 58 11.71 15.07 19.69
C VAL A 58 11.56 16.47 19.11
N HIS A 59 12.54 16.91 18.32
CA HIS A 59 12.52 18.22 17.68
C HIS A 59 12.22 18.17 16.18
N CYS A 60 12.24 16.99 15.55
CA CYS A 60 11.71 16.88 14.20
C CYS A 60 10.20 16.60 14.29
N PRO A 61 9.34 17.55 13.90
CA PRO A 61 7.94 17.23 13.74
C PRO A 61 7.80 16.10 12.71
N ILE A 62 6.88 15.17 12.94
CA ILE A 62 6.57 14.11 11.98
C ILE A 62 6.20 14.77 10.65
N ALA A 63 7.05 14.62 9.64
CA ALA A 63 6.86 15.31 8.36
C ALA A 63 5.68 14.72 7.57
N GLY A 64 5.52 13.40 7.61
CA GLY A 64 4.47 12.72 6.87
C GLY A 64 4.10 11.36 7.46
N LEU A 65 2.91 10.91 7.12
CA LEU A 65 2.38 9.58 7.38
C LEU A 65 1.98 8.98 6.03
N ILE A 66 2.49 7.79 5.73
CA ILE A 66 2.12 7.02 4.54
C ILE A 66 1.26 5.82 4.91
N VAL A 67 0.21 5.55 4.15
CA VAL A 67 -0.71 4.44 4.39
C VAL A 67 -1.27 3.89 3.07
N GLU A 68 -1.37 2.56 2.95
CA GLU A 68 -2.15 1.91 1.89
C GLU A 68 -3.63 1.84 2.30
N PRO A 69 -4.60 2.06 1.38
CA PRO A 69 -6.01 1.83 1.70
C PRO A 69 -6.37 0.42 2.10
N ILE A 70 -5.68 -0.55 1.51
CA ILE A 70 -5.78 -1.95 1.86
C ILE A 70 -4.34 -2.46 1.83
N GLN A 71 -3.82 -2.91 2.98
CA GLN A 71 -2.45 -3.39 3.08
C GLN A 71 -2.33 -4.69 2.28
N SER A 72 -1.84 -4.56 1.06
CA SER A 72 -2.10 -5.57 0.06
C SER A 72 -1.19 -6.79 0.20
N GLU A 73 0.12 -6.60 0.12
CA GLU A 73 1.07 -7.72 0.28
C GLU A 73 1.02 -8.32 1.69
N GLY A 74 0.61 -7.53 2.68
CA GLY A 74 0.46 -7.94 4.07
C GLY A 74 -0.71 -8.88 4.36
N GLY A 75 -1.47 -9.29 3.35
CA GLY A 75 -2.63 -10.17 3.52
C GLY A 75 -3.96 -9.51 3.16
N ASP A 76 -3.98 -8.48 2.31
CA ASP A 76 -5.20 -7.74 1.98
C ASP A 76 -5.94 -7.28 3.24
N ASN A 77 -5.25 -6.60 4.17
CA ASN A 77 -5.87 -6.17 5.41
C ASN A 77 -6.70 -4.89 5.16
N HIS A 78 -8.02 -4.99 5.40
CA HIS A 78 -8.94 -3.87 5.27
C HIS A 78 -9.10 -3.17 6.62
N ALA A 79 -9.07 -1.84 6.60
CA ALA A 79 -9.43 -1.01 7.74
C ALA A 79 -10.75 -0.27 7.48
N SER A 80 -11.44 0.13 8.55
CA SER A 80 -12.70 0.86 8.43
C SER A 80 -12.47 2.32 7.98
N PRO A 81 -13.46 2.96 7.33
CA PRO A 81 -13.41 4.40 7.07
C PRO A 81 -13.08 5.24 8.30
N ALA A 82 -13.57 4.84 9.48
CA ALA A 82 -13.33 5.52 10.75
C ALA A 82 -11.83 5.57 11.13
N PHE A 83 -11.07 4.51 10.83
CA PHE A 83 -9.63 4.47 11.04
C PHE A 83 -8.92 5.57 10.23
N PHE A 84 -9.21 5.65 8.93
CA PHE A 84 -8.61 6.63 8.02
C PHE A 84 -9.04 8.07 8.33
N GLN A 85 -10.30 8.27 8.72
CA GLN A 85 -10.78 9.56 9.22
C GLN A 85 -10.04 9.98 10.49
N GLY A 86 -9.73 9.04 11.39
CA GLY A 86 -8.88 9.27 12.56
C GLY A 86 -7.47 9.70 12.19
N LEU A 87 -6.83 9.00 11.24
CA LEU A 87 -5.53 9.39 10.69
C LEU A 87 -5.58 10.79 10.07
N ARG A 88 -6.64 11.11 9.31
CA ARG A 88 -6.79 12.43 8.70
C ARG A 88 -6.94 13.54 9.75
N LYS A 89 -7.70 13.27 10.81
CA LYS A 89 -7.87 14.21 11.93
C LYS A 89 -6.55 14.48 12.63
N LEU A 90 -5.75 13.45 12.89
CA LEU A 90 -4.43 13.59 13.51
C LEU A 90 -3.46 14.36 12.61
N THR A 91 -3.38 13.97 11.34
CA THR A 91 -2.47 14.62 10.38
C THR A 91 -2.77 16.11 10.22
N LYS A 92 -4.05 16.50 10.10
CA LYS A 92 -4.44 17.91 10.08
C LYS A 92 -4.17 18.63 11.41
N LYS A 93 -4.41 18.00 12.56
CA LYS A 93 -4.16 18.61 13.88
C LYS A 93 -2.69 18.97 14.10
N TYR A 94 -1.78 18.13 13.61
CA TYR A 94 -0.34 18.25 13.87
C TYR A 94 0.47 18.76 12.66
N GLY A 95 -0.19 19.13 11.56
CA GLY A 95 0.50 19.60 10.35
C GLY A 95 1.34 18.52 9.66
N ILE A 96 0.93 17.25 9.77
CA ILE A 96 1.62 16.10 9.18
C ILE A 96 1.04 15.86 7.78
N ILE A 97 1.89 15.62 6.77
CA ILE A 97 1.44 15.28 5.41
C ILE A 97 0.85 13.87 5.39
N LEU A 98 -0.39 13.71 4.93
CA LEU A 98 -1.00 12.41 4.68
C LEU A 98 -0.71 11.95 3.24
N ILE A 99 0.07 10.90 3.11
CA ILE A 99 0.39 10.21 1.85
C ILE A 99 -0.45 8.94 1.78
N VAL A 100 -1.20 8.77 0.69
CA VAL A 100 -1.94 7.53 0.43
C VAL A 100 -1.27 6.77 -0.69
N ASP A 101 -0.81 5.57 -0.39
CA ASP A 101 -0.21 4.68 -1.37
C ASP A 101 -1.27 3.87 -2.11
N GLU A 102 -1.61 4.31 -3.32
CA GLU A 102 -2.61 3.67 -4.19
C GLU A 102 -1.96 2.93 -5.36
N VAL A 103 -0.67 2.59 -5.25
CA VAL A 103 0.04 1.77 -6.25
C VAL A 103 -0.72 0.49 -6.55
N GLN A 104 -1.34 -0.14 -5.54
CA GLN A 104 -2.06 -1.40 -5.71
C GLN A 104 -3.58 -1.26 -5.81
N THR A 105 -4.17 -0.40 -4.97
CA THR A 105 -5.61 -0.21 -4.81
C THR A 105 -6.24 0.72 -5.84
N GLY A 106 -5.45 1.66 -6.38
CA GLY A 106 -5.93 2.62 -7.36
C GLY A 106 -6.30 1.98 -8.69
N PHE A 107 -6.89 2.81 -9.55
CA PHE A 107 -7.38 2.45 -10.87
C PHE A 107 -8.48 1.36 -10.81
N GLY A 108 -9.48 1.54 -9.95
CA GLY A 108 -10.78 0.88 -10.12
C GLY A 108 -11.03 -0.43 -9.37
N ALA A 109 -9.99 -1.14 -8.94
CA ALA A 109 -10.13 -2.53 -8.44
C ALA A 109 -10.94 -2.67 -7.13
N THR A 110 -11.17 -1.55 -6.43
CA THR A 110 -11.97 -1.50 -5.20
C THR A 110 -13.43 -1.09 -5.46
N GLY A 111 -13.87 -1.02 -6.72
CA GLY A 111 -15.18 -0.46 -7.09
C GLY A 111 -15.25 1.08 -7.01
N LYS A 112 -14.09 1.73 -6.80
CA LYS A 112 -13.85 3.17 -6.90
C LYS A 112 -12.57 3.39 -7.69
N PHE A 113 -12.47 4.53 -8.39
CA PHE A 113 -11.26 4.79 -9.18
C PHE A 113 -10.05 4.90 -8.26
N TRP A 114 -10.19 5.64 -7.15
CA TRP A 114 -9.25 5.65 -6.03
C TRP A 114 -9.91 5.03 -4.80
N ALA A 115 -9.24 4.09 -4.13
CA ALA A 115 -9.82 3.41 -2.99
C ALA A 115 -10.03 4.33 -1.78
N HIS A 116 -9.25 5.40 -1.64
CA HIS A 116 -9.47 6.37 -0.56
C HIS A 116 -10.80 7.14 -0.64
N GLU A 117 -11.48 7.09 -1.79
CA GLU A 117 -12.86 7.62 -1.95
C GLU A 117 -13.85 6.91 -1.01
N HIS A 118 -13.59 5.66 -0.63
CA HIS A 118 -14.40 4.91 0.34
C HIS A 118 -14.37 5.49 1.75
N TRP A 119 -13.36 6.32 2.08
CA TRP A 119 -13.17 6.79 3.45
C TRP A 119 -14.04 7.98 3.82
N SER A 120 -14.66 8.65 2.84
CA SER A 120 -15.46 9.86 3.05
C SER A 120 -14.73 10.92 3.88
N LEU A 121 -13.46 11.19 3.54
CA LEU A 121 -12.66 12.19 4.25
C LEU A 121 -13.24 13.59 4.05
N LYS A 122 -13.26 14.41 5.11
CA LYS A 122 -13.64 15.83 5.02
C LYS A 122 -12.63 16.69 4.25
N SER A 123 -11.38 16.25 4.17
CA SER A 123 -10.33 16.86 3.35
C SER A 123 -9.53 15.76 2.68
N PRO A 124 -9.19 15.90 1.38
CA PRO A 124 -8.51 14.86 0.62
C PRO A 124 -7.12 14.58 1.18
N PRO A 125 -6.47 13.45 0.86
CA PRO A 125 -5.05 13.24 1.13
C PRO A 125 -4.18 14.38 0.58
N ASP A 126 -3.00 14.57 1.17
CA ASP A 126 -2.09 15.62 0.73
C ASP A 126 -1.23 15.14 -0.45
N ILE A 127 -0.88 13.85 -0.49
CA ILE A 127 -0.20 13.20 -1.61
C ILE A 127 -0.85 11.84 -1.86
N VAL A 128 -0.99 11.45 -3.13
CA VAL A 128 -1.38 10.09 -3.50
C VAL A 128 -0.37 9.53 -4.50
N THR A 129 0.14 8.33 -4.26
CA THR A 129 1.04 7.63 -5.18
C THR A 129 0.27 6.63 -6.05
N PHE A 130 0.73 6.41 -7.28
CA PHE A 130 0.14 5.46 -8.21
C PHE A 130 1.19 4.77 -9.07
N SER A 131 0.88 3.56 -9.53
CA SER A 131 1.73 2.76 -10.44
C SER A 131 0.91 1.59 -11.00
N LYS A 132 1.54 0.43 -11.24
CA LYS A 132 0.93 -0.84 -11.65
C LYS A 132 -0.05 -0.69 -12.81
N LYS A 133 -1.35 -0.68 -12.54
CA LYS A 133 -2.40 -0.56 -13.56
C LYS A 133 -2.24 0.71 -14.41
N ALA A 134 -1.68 1.77 -13.82
CA ALA A 134 -1.39 3.02 -14.51
C ALA A 134 -0.38 2.89 -15.65
N GLN A 135 0.42 1.81 -15.70
CA GLN A 135 1.54 1.58 -16.63
C GLN A 135 2.63 2.67 -16.63
N THR A 136 2.57 3.56 -15.64
CA THR A 136 3.55 4.59 -15.30
C THR A 136 3.47 4.81 -13.79
N ALA A 137 4.53 5.31 -13.16
CA ALA A 137 4.57 5.55 -11.72
C ALA A 137 4.66 7.04 -11.42
N GLY A 138 3.99 7.49 -10.37
CA GLY A 138 4.04 8.89 -9.98
C GLY A 138 3.25 9.17 -8.70
N TYR A 139 3.09 10.45 -8.44
CA TYR A 139 2.26 10.97 -7.37
C TYR A 139 1.61 12.28 -7.80
N TYR A 140 0.46 12.58 -7.21
CA TYR A 140 -0.18 13.89 -7.33
C TYR A 140 -0.39 14.51 -5.95
N PHE A 141 -0.48 15.83 -5.93
CA PHE A 141 -0.56 16.63 -4.72
C PHE A 141 -1.97 17.19 -4.55
N GLY A 142 -2.46 17.21 -3.31
CA GLY A 142 -3.70 17.89 -2.92
C GLY A 142 -3.50 19.38 -2.63
N ASP A 143 -2.25 19.85 -2.53
CA ASP A 143 -1.88 21.23 -2.25
C ASP A 143 -0.73 21.68 -3.17
N GLN A 144 -0.86 22.88 -3.75
CA GLN A 144 0.16 23.46 -4.62
C GLN A 144 1.49 23.73 -3.89
N MET A 145 1.46 23.99 -2.58
CA MET A 145 2.67 24.21 -1.78
C MET A 145 3.58 22.97 -1.71
N LEU A 146 3.05 21.78 -1.99
CA LEU A 146 3.83 20.54 -2.01
C LEU A 146 4.49 20.26 -3.36
N ILE A 147 4.08 20.97 -4.41
CA ILE A 147 4.65 20.84 -5.75
C ILE A 147 6.04 21.50 -5.73
N PRO A 148 7.11 20.80 -6.18
CA PRO A 148 8.43 21.40 -6.26
C PRO A 148 8.44 22.70 -7.09
N ASP A 149 8.99 23.75 -6.50
CA ASP A 149 9.09 25.10 -7.07
C ASP A 149 10.27 25.30 -8.02
N LYS A 150 11.16 24.30 -8.13
CA LYS A 150 12.38 24.33 -8.93
C LYS A 150 12.43 23.16 -9.89
N ALA A 151 12.78 23.46 -11.13
CA ALA A 151 13.09 22.45 -12.14
C ALA A 151 14.17 21.49 -11.62
N TYR A 152 14.06 20.22 -11.99
CA TYR A 152 15.01 19.15 -11.64
C TYR A 152 15.17 18.83 -10.15
N ARG A 153 14.36 19.42 -9.25
CA ARG A 153 14.40 19.12 -7.81
C ARG A 153 13.94 17.69 -7.50
N GLN A 154 13.01 17.18 -8.30
CA GLN A 154 12.62 15.77 -8.36
C GLN A 154 12.84 15.31 -9.79
N PHE A 155 13.91 14.56 -10.02
CA PHE A 155 14.34 14.19 -11.37
C PHE A 155 14.73 12.71 -11.45
N ASN A 156 14.36 12.09 -12.56
CA ASN A 156 14.96 10.85 -13.03
C ASN A 156 14.97 10.88 -14.57
N THR A 157 15.83 10.06 -15.19
CA THR A 157 16.04 10.02 -16.65
C THR A 157 14.75 9.80 -17.46
N TRP A 158 13.77 9.11 -16.88
CA TRP A 158 12.55 8.65 -17.57
C TRP A 158 11.30 9.43 -17.14
N ILE A 159 11.45 10.51 -16.36
CA ILE A 159 10.31 11.27 -15.85
C ILE A 159 9.57 11.92 -17.02
N GLY A 160 8.26 11.65 -17.13
CA GLY A 160 7.44 12.17 -18.22
C GLY A 160 7.68 11.50 -19.58
N ASP A 161 8.17 10.27 -19.63
CA ASP A 161 8.26 9.47 -20.88
C ASP A 161 6.93 9.53 -21.66
N PRO A 162 6.90 10.18 -22.85
CA PRO A 162 5.67 10.36 -23.63
C PRO A 162 4.98 9.04 -23.98
N ALA A 163 5.73 7.96 -24.23
CA ALA A 163 5.16 6.66 -24.57
C ALA A 163 4.36 6.09 -23.39
N ARG A 164 4.88 6.24 -22.17
CA ARG A 164 4.20 5.80 -20.93
C ARG A 164 2.99 6.66 -20.61
N VAL A 165 3.06 7.96 -20.88
CA VAL A 165 1.92 8.88 -20.69
C VAL A 165 0.78 8.54 -21.67
N ILE A 166 1.09 8.27 -22.95
CA ILE A 166 0.08 7.87 -23.94
C ILE A 166 -0.57 6.53 -23.56
N LEU A 167 0.22 5.55 -23.13
CA LEU A 167 -0.28 4.25 -22.68
C LEU A 167 -1.18 4.41 -21.44
N SER A 168 -0.75 5.18 -20.45
CA SER A 168 -1.53 5.46 -19.24
C SER A 168 -2.87 6.14 -19.58
N LYS A 169 -2.86 7.12 -20.50
CA LYS A 169 -4.07 7.76 -21.00
C LYS A 169 -5.01 6.76 -21.66
N ALA A 170 -4.50 5.86 -22.50
CA ALA A 170 -5.33 4.84 -23.15
C ALA A 170 -5.98 3.88 -22.13
N VAL A 171 -5.24 3.48 -21.09
CA VAL A 171 -5.80 2.66 -19.99
C VAL A 171 -6.90 3.41 -19.24
N ILE A 172 -6.69 4.68 -18.92
CA ILE A 172 -7.71 5.51 -18.24
C ILE A 172 -8.96 5.64 -19.12
N GLN A 173 -8.78 5.92 -20.42
CA GLN A 173 -9.88 6.06 -21.36
C GLN A 173 -10.70 4.78 -21.46
N GLU A 174 -10.05 3.62 -21.58
CA GLU A 174 -10.71 2.31 -21.60
C GLU A 174 -11.52 2.06 -20.32
N ILE A 175 -10.97 2.39 -19.14
CA ILE A 175 -11.66 2.25 -17.85
C ILE A 175 -12.94 3.10 -17.81
N LEU A 176 -12.87 4.35 -18.29
CA LEU A 176 -13.99 5.30 -18.26
C LEU A 176 -15.05 4.95 -19.32
N ASP A 177 -14.63 4.69 -20.56
CA ASP A 177 -15.55 4.43 -21.69
C ASP A 177 -16.36 3.17 -21.48
N LYS A 178 -15.72 2.12 -20.93
CA LYS A 178 -16.38 0.84 -20.63
C LYS A 178 -16.98 0.75 -19.24
N LYS A 179 -16.92 1.83 -18.44
CA LYS A 179 -17.47 1.86 -17.06
C LYS A 179 -16.97 0.69 -16.21
N LEU A 180 -15.67 0.42 -16.30
CA LEU A 180 -15.06 -0.76 -15.70
C LEU A 180 -15.02 -0.69 -14.16
N VAL A 181 -15.05 0.52 -13.58
CA VAL A 181 -15.10 0.70 -12.13
C VAL A 181 -16.46 0.27 -11.59
N GLU A 182 -17.54 0.66 -12.27
CA GLU A 182 -18.92 0.28 -11.95
C GLU A 182 -19.15 -1.22 -12.16
N GLN A 183 -18.58 -1.78 -13.25
CA GLN A 183 -18.57 -3.23 -13.45
C GLN A 183 -17.84 -3.93 -12.29
N CYS A 184 -16.64 -3.49 -11.93
CA CYS A 184 -15.87 -4.07 -10.83
C CYS A 184 -16.64 -4.03 -9.49
N ALA A 185 -17.34 -2.92 -9.20
CA ALA A 185 -18.20 -2.81 -8.02
C ALA A 185 -19.33 -3.86 -8.06
N ARG A 186 -20.06 -3.97 -9.17
CA ARG A 186 -21.16 -4.91 -9.36
C ARG A 186 -20.73 -6.37 -9.28
N VAL A 187 -19.67 -6.73 -10.01
CA VAL A 187 -19.10 -8.09 -10.01
C VAL A 187 -18.54 -8.44 -8.63
N GLY A 188 -17.93 -7.46 -7.96
CA GLY A 188 -17.43 -7.59 -6.59
C GLY A 188 -18.49 -8.06 -5.60
N GLU A 189 -19.68 -7.46 -5.63
CA GLU A 189 -20.80 -7.86 -4.77
C GLU A 189 -21.26 -9.30 -5.04
N ILE A 190 -21.34 -9.69 -6.32
CA ILE A 190 -21.72 -11.05 -6.72
C ILE A 190 -20.67 -12.05 -6.24
N LEU A 191 -19.39 -11.78 -6.51
CA LEU A 191 -18.28 -12.64 -6.11
C LEU A 191 -18.20 -12.78 -4.59
N TYR A 192 -18.34 -11.68 -3.84
CA TYR A 192 -18.35 -11.72 -2.38
C TYR A 192 -19.49 -12.57 -1.84
N THR A 193 -20.69 -12.43 -2.41
CA THR A 193 -21.88 -13.21 -2.02
C THR A 193 -21.68 -14.71 -2.26
N GLU A 194 -21.09 -15.10 -3.40
CA GLU A 194 -20.78 -16.52 -3.65
C GLU A 194 -19.70 -17.06 -2.72
N LEU A 195 -18.70 -16.24 -2.36
CA LEU A 195 -17.69 -16.62 -1.37
C LEU A 195 -18.27 -16.74 0.05
N GLU A 196 -19.24 -15.92 0.43
CA GLU A 196 -19.97 -16.07 1.71
C GLU A 196 -20.71 -17.42 1.79
N LYS A 197 -21.29 -17.87 0.66
CA LYS A 197 -21.92 -19.20 0.57
C LYS A 197 -20.88 -20.32 0.70
N LEU A 198 -19.76 -20.22 -0.03
CA LEU A 198 -18.67 -21.20 0.05
C LEU A 198 -18.05 -21.24 1.45
N MET A 199 -17.91 -20.09 2.12
CA MET A 199 -17.46 -20.00 3.51
C MET A 199 -18.40 -20.76 4.45
N SER A 200 -19.72 -20.63 4.24
CA SER A 200 -20.71 -21.35 5.04
C SER A 200 -20.67 -22.87 4.78
N GLN A 201 -20.37 -23.28 3.55
CA GLN A 201 -20.29 -24.69 3.15
C GLN A 201 -18.96 -25.36 3.55
N TYR A 202 -17.87 -24.60 3.51
CA TYR A 202 -16.50 -25.07 3.75
C TYR A 202 -15.78 -24.14 4.76
N PRO A 203 -16.25 -24.06 6.02
CA PRO A 203 -15.73 -23.10 7.00
C PRO A 203 -14.25 -23.30 7.35
N ASP A 204 -13.74 -24.52 7.20
CA ASP A 204 -12.32 -24.83 7.42
C ASP A 204 -11.41 -24.44 6.24
N GLN A 205 -11.99 -24.13 5.07
CA GLN A 205 -11.26 -23.76 3.86
C GLN A 205 -11.25 -22.26 3.61
N ILE A 206 -12.32 -21.55 3.98
CA ILE A 206 -12.45 -20.09 3.86
C ILE A 206 -12.70 -19.53 5.26
N MET A 207 -11.72 -18.79 5.77
CA MET A 207 -11.78 -18.08 7.04
C MET A 207 -11.57 -16.59 6.79
N ASN A 208 -12.07 -15.72 7.68
CA ASN A 208 -11.76 -14.28 7.66
C ASN A 208 -12.00 -13.61 6.27
N LEU A 209 -13.13 -13.93 5.62
CA LEU A 209 -13.51 -13.34 4.33
C LEU A 209 -13.69 -11.83 4.44
N ARG A 210 -12.99 -11.07 3.60
CA ARG A 210 -12.91 -9.60 3.62
C ARG A 210 -12.97 -9.00 2.22
N GLY A 211 -13.37 -7.73 2.15
CA GLY A 211 -13.57 -7.00 0.89
C GLY A 211 -15.02 -6.74 0.49
N LYS A 212 -16.00 -6.94 1.38
CA LYS A 212 -17.41 -6.58 1.11
C LYS A 212 -17.54 -5.11 0.74
N GLY A 213 -18.23 -4.77 -0.35
CA GLY A 213 -18.34 -3.38 -0.80
C GLY A 213 -17.06 -2.78 -1.37
N GLN A 214 -15.99 -3.58 -1.58
CA GLN A 214 -14.69 -3.13 -2.06
C GLN A 214 -14.38 -3.71 -3.45
N GLY A 215 -15.39 -3.78 -4.31
CA GLY A 215 -15.27 -4.32 -5.66
C GLY A 215 -14.65 -5.72 -5.65
N THR A 216 -13.69 -5.96 -6.54
CA THR A 216 -12.97 -7.24 -6.61
C THR A 216 -11.66 -7.19 -5.83
N PHE A 217 -11.58 -6.43 -4.74
CA PHE A 217 -10.45 -6.44 -3.82
C PHE A 217 -10.79 -7.34 -2.63
N ILE A 218 -10.95 -8.63 -2.91
CA ILE A 218 -11.50 -9.62 -1.99
C ILE A 218 -10.40 -10.60 -1.59
N ALA A 219 -10.38 -10.99 -0.32
CA ALA A 219 -9.45 -11.97 0.19
C ALA A 219 -10.06 -12.81 1.30
N PHE A 220 -9.48 -13.97 1.55
CA PHE A 220 -9.81 -14.82 2.68
C PHE A 220 -8.58 -15.62 3.10
N ASP A 221 -8.59 -16.02 4.37
CA ASP A 221 -7.57 -16.89 4.93
C ASP A 221 -7.95 -18.35 4.69
N THR A 222 -6.94 -19.20 4.51
CA THR A 222 -7.10 -20.65 4.37
C THR A 222 -5.95 -21.35 5.08
N GLN A 223 -6.09 -22.64 5.38
CA GLN A 223 -5.05 -23.40 6.08
C GLN A 223 -3.74 -23.47 5.30
N ASP A 224 -3.83 -23.59 3.98
CA ASP A 224 -2.66 -23.65 3.09
C ASP A 224 -2.97 -22.95 1.77
N ALA A 225 -2.61 -21.66 1.72
CA ALA A 225 -2.85 -20.80 0.57
C ALA A 225 -2.03 -21.23 -0.66
N ALA A 226 -0.81 -21.77 -0.46
CA ALA A 226 0.05 -22.19 -1.55
C ALA A 226 -0.51 -23.43 -2.25
N THR A 227 -0.93 -24.44 -1.48
CA THR A 227 -1.55 -25.65 -2.02
C THR A 227 -2.89 -25.35 -2.68
N LEU A 228 -3.70 -24.44 -2.10
CA LEU A 228 -4.94 -24.00 -2.73
C LEU A 228 -4.67 -23.32 -4.09
N ALA A 229 -3.74 -22.37 -4.15
CA ALA A 229 -3.39 -21.70 -5.40
C ALA A 229 -2.88 -22.66 -6.47
N LEU A 230 -2.06 -23.65 -6.09
CA LEU A 230 -1.59 -24.69 -7.00
C LEU A 230 -2.75 -25.56 -7.54
N SER A 231 -3.67 -25.96 -6.66
CA SER A 231 -4.83 -26.78 -7.04
C SER A 231 -5.76 -26.02 -7.99
N MET A 232 -6.04 -24.74 -7.72
CA MET A 232 -6.83 -23.89 -8.60
C MET A 232 -6.16 -23.72 -9.98
N LYS A 233 -4.82 -23.58 -10.00
CA LYS A 233 -4.05 -23.47 -11.25
C LYS A 233 -4.16 -24.73 -12.12
N GLN A 234 -4.24 -25.91 -11.53
CA GLN A 234 -4.46 -27.17 -12.27
C GLN A 234 -5.84 -27.22 -12.94
N LEU A 235 -6.82 -26.48 -12.41
CA LEU A 235 -8.15 -26.30 -13.00
C LEU A 235 -8.22 -25.10 -13.96
N GLY A 236 -7.08 -24.49 -14.31
CA GLY A 236 -7.00 -23.34 -15.21
C GLY A 236 -7.32 -21.99 -14.55
N VAL A 237 -7.46 -21.94 -13.23
CA VAL A 237 -7.79 -20.72 -12.48
C VAL A 237 -6.55 -20.18 -11.77
N ASN A 238 -6.02 -19.05 -12.23
CA ASN A 238 -4.84 -18.42 -11.62
C ASN A 238 -5.26 -17.42 -10.53
N ILE A 239 -5.01 -17.78 -9.27
CA ILE A 239 -5.23 -16.94 -8.09
C ILE A 239 -3.91 -16.60 -7.40
N GLY A 240 -3.88 -15.50 -6.66
CA GLY A 240 -2.69 -15.05 -5.93
C GLY A 240 -2.78 -15.34 -4.43
N THR A 241 -1.62 -15.43 -3.78
CA THR A 241 -1.49 -15.48 -2.32
C THR A 241 -0.97 -14.15 -1.76
N CYS A 242 -1.18 -13.93 -0.47
CA CYS A 242 -0.60 -12.83 0.30
C CYS A 242 -0.48 -13.12 1.78
N GLY A 243 0.28 -12.26 2.48
CA GLY A 243 0.54 -12.43 3.90
C GLY A 243 1.08 -13.84 4.17
N VAL A 244 0.60 -14.43 5.27
CA VAL A 244 1.02 -15.77 5.71
C VAL A 244 0.07 -16.85 5.17
N GLN A 245 -1.24 -16.58 5.20
CA GLN A 245 -2.27 -17.62 5.03
C GLN A 245 -3.39 -17.20 4.08
N THR A 246 -3.20 -16.12 3.31
CA THR A 246 -4.28 -15.48 2.57
C THR A 246 -4.24 -15.82 1.08
N VAL A 247 -5.41 -16.10 0.52
CA VAL A 247 -5.67 -16.06 -0.92
C VAL A 247 -6.40 -14.76 -1.26
N ARG A 248 -5.98 -14.12 -2.35
CA ARG A 248 -6.61 -12.91 -2.87
C ARG A 248 -7.21 -13.13 -4.24
N LEU A 249 -8.36 -12.52 -4.46
CA LEU A 249 -9.14 -12.57 -5.69
C LEU A 249 -9.24 -11.17 -6.25
N ARG A 250 -8.33 -10.85 -7.17
CA ARG A 250 -8.22 -9.53 -7.81
C ARG A 250 -8.10 -9.67 -9.33
N PRO A 251 -9.16 -10.17 -9.99
CA PRO A 251 -9.16 -10.33 -11.43
C PRO A 251 -8.98 -8.98 -12.15
N MET A 252 -8.72 -9.03 -13.45
CA MET A 252 -8.67 -7.83 -14.30
C MET A 252 -10.03 -7.11 -14.26
N LEU A 253 -10.05 -5.79 -14.45
CA LEU A 253 -11.31 -5.01 -14.43
C LEU A 253 -12.30 -5.43 -15.52
N SER A 254 -11.82 -6.08 -16.59
CA SER A 254 -12.64 -6.66 -17.65
C SER A 254 -13.34 -7.96 -17.25
N PHE A 255 -13.02 -8.53 -16.08
CA PHE A 255 -13.71 -9.70 -15.55
C PHE A 255 -15.17 -9.33 -15.24
N ASP A 256 -16.10 -10.05 -15.85
CA ASP A 256 -17.54 -9.88 -15.69
C ASP A 256 -18.19 -11.10 -14.99
N GLU A 257 -19.50 -11.03 -14.77
CA GLU A 257 -20.25 -12.05 -14.03
C GLU A 257 -20.23 -13.43 -14.68
N SER A 258 -20.02 -13.53 -15.99
CA SER A 258 -20.04 -14.80 -16.71
C SER A 258 -18.94 -15.76 -16.26
N TYR A 259 -17.85 -15.23 -15.70
CA TYR A 259 -16.72 -16.02 -15.20
C TYR A 259 -16.92 -16.50 -13.75
N VAL A 260 -17.85 -15.91 -12.98
CA VAL A 260 -18.06 -16.26 -11.57
C VAL A 260 -18.47 -17.72 -11.38
N PRO A 261 -19.41 -18.29 -12.15
CA PRO A 261 -19.79 -19.70 -11.99
C PRO A 261 -18.61 -20.67 -12.16
N SER A 262 -17.73 -20.42 -13.14
CA SER A 262 -16.55 -21.25 -13.37
C SER A 262 -15.55 -21.16 -12.22
N LEU A 263 -15.34 -19.96 -11.67
CA LEU A 263 -14.49 -19.76 -10.48
C LEU A 263 -15.04 -20.50 -9.25
N VAL A 264 -16.34 -20.38 -8.99
CA VAL A 264 -17.01 -21.06 -7.87
C VAL A 264 -16.95 -22.58 -8.03
N ALA A 265 -17.22 -23.09 -9.23
CA ALA A 265 -17.13 -24.53 -9.52
C ALA A 265 -15.73 -25.08 -9.25
N ALA A 266 -14.67 -24.36 -9.63
CA ALA A 266 -13.29 -24.75 -9.35
C ALA A 266 -13.00 -24.83 -7.84
N PHE A 267 -13.48 -23.85 -7.05
CA PHE A 267 -13.38 -23.91 -5.59
C PHE A 267 -14.11 -25.12 -5.00
N CYS A 268 -15.34 -25.40 -5.44
CA CYS A 268 -16.11 -26.57 -4.99
C CYS A 268 -15.38 -27.89 -5.27
N MET A 269 -14.74 -28.02 -6.44
CA MET A 269 -13.95 -29.21 -6.77
C MET A 269 -12.77 -29.40 -5.81
N VAL A 270 -11.98 -28.34 -5.60
CA VAL A 270 -10.80 -28.41 -4.71
C VAL A 270 -11.20 -28.66 -3.25
N PHE A 271 -12.23 -27.99 -2.76
CA PHE A 271 -12.68 -28.14 -1.38
C PHE A 271 -13.37 -29.49 -1.14
N GLY A 272 -14.21 -29.94 -2.08
CA GLY A 272 -14.88 -31.25 -2.00
C GLY A 272 -13.90 -32.43 -2.00
N ASP A 273 -12.81 -32.36 -2.74
CA ASP A 273 -11.76 -33.39 -2.71
C ASP A 273 -11.03 -33.45 -1.36
N LYS A 274 -10.76 -32.29 -0.75
CA LYS A 274 -10.13 -32.22 0.57
C LYS A 274 -11.03 -32.75 1.68
N SER A 275 -12.33 -32.40 1.67
CA SER A 275 -13.28 -32.92 2.65
C SER A 275 -13.38 -34.45 2.62
N ARG A 276 -13.28 -35.07 1.44
CA ARG A 276 -13.25 -36.53 1.30
C ARG A 276 -11.99 -37.18 1.88
N ARG A 277 -10.82 -36.53 1.71
CA ARG A 277 -9.55 -37.05 2.26
C ARG A 277 -9.44 -36.91 3.77
N ASN A 278 -10.03 -35.88 4.37
CA ASN A 278 -10.00 -35.67 5.83
C ASN A 278 -10.99 -36.57 6.60
N GLN A 279 -11.89 -37.27 5.91
CA GLN A 279 -12.84 -38.23 6.50
C GLN A 279 -12.36 -39.69 6.41
N MET A 280 -11.24 -39.97 5.72
CA MET A 280 -10.56 -41.27 5.67
C MET A 280 -9.41 -41.31 6.66
#